data_AF-H8FYB7-F1
#
_entry.id   AF-H8FYB7-F1
#
_cell.length_a   1.000
_cell.length_b   1.000
_cell.length_c   1.000
_cell.angle_alpha   90.00
_cell.angle_beta   90.00
_cell.angle_gamma   90.00
#
_symmetry.space_group_name_H-M   'P 1'
#
loop_
_entity.id
_entity.type
_entity.pdbx_description
1 polymer ?
#
loop_
_entity_poly.entity_id
_entity_poly.type
_entity_poly.pdbx_seq_one_letter_code
_entity_poly.pdbx_strand_id
1 'polypeptide(L)' 'MMTLPEQIENRMLSGEPFTYGDLCRYFDNGEKHGRLIDQIIQRLRKKGMIAFTRVGRQVIWKRVEKE' A
#
# COMPACT_ATOMS: atom_id res chain seq x y z
N MET A 1 19.30 5.86 -6.01
CA MET A 1 17.92 6.21 -6.44
C MET A 1 17.02 5.06 -6.04
N MET A 2 15.90 5.34 -5.36
CA MET A 2 14.88 4.30 -5.11
C MET A 2 14.03 4.12 -6.38
N THR A 3 13.70 2.88 -6.69
CA THR A 3 12.76 2.52 -7.76
C THR A 3 11.32 2.81 -7.32
N LEU A 4 10.40 2.94 -8.27
CA LEU A 4 8.97 3.14 -7.98
C LEU A 4 8.38 2.04 -7.07
N PRO A 5 8.65 0.73 -7.28
CA PRO A 5 8.20 -0.32 -6.36
C PRO A 5 8.70 -0.12 -4.93
N GLU A 6 9.96 0.30 -4.75
CA GLU A 6 10.54 0.56 -3.43
C GLU A 6 9.90 1.79 -2.76
N GLN A 7 9.59 2.83 -3.53
CA GLN A 7 8.87 4.01 -3.01
C GLN A 7 7.46 3.65 -2.54
N ILE A 8 6.73 2.84 -3.32
CA ILE A 8 5.39 2.35 -2.95
C ILE A 8 5.47 1.49 -1.68
N GLU A 9 6.42 0.55 -1.63
CA GLU A 9 6.63 -0.33 -0.48
C GLU A 9 7.00 0.47 0.78
N ASN A 10 7.94 1.42 0.69
CA ASN A 10 8.31 2.29 1.80
C ASN A 10 7.12 3.12 2.31
N ARG A 11 6.25 3.61 1.41
CA ARG A 11 5.04 4.32 1.82
C ARG A 11 4.12 3.43 2.64
N MET A 12 3.88 2.20 2.21
CA MET A 12 3.02 1.24 2.93
C MET A 12 3.60 0.82 4.28
N LEU A 13 4.94 0.78 4.38
CA LEU A 13 5.65 0.40 5.60
C LEU A 13 6.01 1.58 6.51
N SER A 14 5.64 2.82 6.14
CA SER A 14 5.87 4.02 6.94
C SER A 14 5.12 4.04 8.27
N GLY A 15 4.07 3.23 8.41
CA GLY A 15 3.23 3.16 9.61
C GLY A 15 1.96 3.99 9.50
N GLU A 16 1.90 4.94 8.58
CA GLU A 16 0.66 5.67 8.30
C GLU A 16 -0.38 4.77 7.61
N PRO A 17 -1.65 4.82 8.05
CA PRO A 17 -2.73 4.14 7.34
C PRO A 17 -2.91 4.69 5.93
N PHE A 18 -3.28 3.83 4.98
CA PHE A 18 -3.47 4.20 3.59
C PHE A 18 -4.62 3.42 2.95
N THR A 19 -5.20 3.95 1.87
CA THR A 19 -6.12 3.19 1.01
C THR A 19 -5.47 2.91 -0.35
N TYR A 20 -5.99 1.92 -1.08
CA TYR A 20 -5.59 1.69 -2.47
C TYR A 20 -5.80 2.95 -3.34
N GLY A 21 -6.92 3.64 -3.13
CA GLY A 21 -7.23 4.87 -3.86
C GLY A 21 -6.21 5.98 -3.60
N ASP A 22 -5.74 6.13 -2.36
CA ASP A 22 -4.72 7.15 -2.04
C ASP A 22 -3.37 6.82 -2.68
N LEU A 23 -2.98 5.54 -2.71
CA LEU A 23 -1.78 5.09 -3.39
C LEU A 23 -1.86 5.32 -4.90
N CYS A 24 -3.01 5.02 -5.52
CA CYS A 24 -3.23 5.35 -6.92
C CYS A 24 -3.14 6.86 -7.16
N ARG A 25 -3.80 7.70 -6.35
CA ARG A 25 -3.69 9.16 -6.54
C ARG A 25 -2.26 9.66 -6.41
N TYR A 26 -1.48 9.08 -5.50
CA TYR A 26 -0.10 9.53 -5.24
C TYR A 26 0.90 9.04 -6.28
N PHE A 27 0.84 7.77 -6.69
CA PHE A 27 1.85 7.14 -7.55
C PHE A 27 1.42 6.96 -8.99
N ASP A 28 0.12 6.95 -9.28
CA ASP A 28 -0.36 6.56 -10.61
C ASP A 28 -0.16 7.68 -11.64
N ASN A 29 -0.28 8.97 -11.27
CA ASN A 29 0.00 10.17 -12.09
C ASN A 29 -0.27 10.08 -13.62
N GLY A 30 -1.25 9.28 -14.05
CA GLY A 30 -1.59 9.04 -15.46
C GLY A 30 -0.94 7.81 -16.14
N GLU A 31 -0.02 7.10 -15.49
CA GLU A 31 0.75 5.97 -16.05
C GLU A 31 0.14 4.57 -15.81
N LYS A 32 -0.98 4.46 -15.09
CA LYS A 32 -1.72 3.23 -14.75
C LYS A 32 -0.94 2.20 -13.93
N HIS A 33 -0.29 2.65 -12.86
CA HIS A 33 0.43 1.81 -11.88
C HIS A 33 -0.46 0.99 -10.93
N GLY A 34 -1.79 1.06 -11.05
CA GLY A 34 -2.73 0.34 -10.18
C GLY A 34 -2.44 -1.16 -10.03
N ARG A 35 -2.01 -1.85 -11.11
CA ARG A 35 -1.67 -3.28 -11.03
C ARG A 35 -0.42 -3.53 -10.17
N LEU A 36 0.60 -2.68 -10.28
CA LEU A 36 1.82 -2.77 -9.48
C LEU A 36 1.50 -2.53 -7.99
N ILE A 37 0.68 -1.51 -7.71
CA ILE A 37 0.23 -1.19 -6.35
C ILE A 37 -0.48 -2.40 -5.73
N ASP A 38 -1.46 -2.99 -6.42
CA ASP A 38 -2.18 -4.16 -5.91
C ASP A 38 -1.23 -5.35 -5.67
N GLN A 39 -0.30 -5.63 -6.60
CA GLN A 39 0.69 -6.68 -6.42
C GLN A 39 1.54 -6.49 -5.15
N ILE A 40 1.98 -5.26 -4.87
CA ILE A 40 2.76 -4.94 -3.67
C ILE A 40 1.91 -5.11 -2.41
N ILE A 41 0.66 -4.62 -2.40
CA ILE A 41 -0.28 -4.81 -1.28
C ILE A 41 -0.46 -6.30 -0.97
N GLN A 42 -0.78 -7.11 -1.99
CA GLN A 42 -1.01 -8.54 -1.78
C GLN A 42 0.27 -9.24 -1.29
N ARG A 43 1.44 -8.87 -1.80
CA ARG A 43 2.74 -9.40 -1.36
C ARG A 43 3.00 -9.06 0.11
N LEU A 44 2.84 -7.79 0.52
CA LEU A 44 3.07 -7.36 1.90
C LEU A 44 2.05 -7.96 2.87
N ARG A 45 0.78 -8.07 2.46
CA ARG A 45 -0.28 -8.74 3.21
C ARG A 45 0.06 -10.22 3.43
N LYS A 46 0.47 -10.95 2.39
CA LYS A 46 0.86 -12.36 2.49
C LYS A 46 2.05 -12.56 3.44
N LYS A 47 2.95 -11.57 3.54
CA LYS A 47 4.08 -11.56 4.50
C LYS A 47 3.66 -11.16 5.92
N GLY A 48 2.40 -10.80 6.16
CA GLY A 48 1.94 -10.30 7.46
C GLY A 48 2.51 -8.94 7.86
N MET A 49 3.02 -8.16 6.91
CA MET A 49 3.64 -6.85 7.18
C MET A 49 2.62 -5.72 7.25
N ILE A 50 1.49 -5.89 6.57
CA ILE A 50 0.35 -4.98 6.61
C ILE A 50 -0.93 -5.77 6.86
N ALA A 51 -1.88 -5.14 7.53
CA ALA A 51 -3.23 -5.64 7.74
C ALA A 51 -4.23 -4.61 7.21
N PHE A 52 -5.48 -5.04 7.03
CA PHE A 52 -6.55 -4.13 6.65
C PHE A 52 -7.72 -4.19 7.63
N THR A 53 -8.41 -3.07 7.73
CA THR A 53 -9.70 -2.95 8.39
C THR A 53 -10.70 -2.37 7.39
N ARG A 54 -11.95 -2.86 7.45
CA ARG A 54 -13.04 -2.29 6.66
C ARG A 54 -13.76 -1.23 7.48
N VAL A 55 -13.82 -0.01 6.96
CA VAL A 55 -14.54 1.11 7.56
C VAL A 55 -15.59 1.58 6.54
N GLY A 56 -16.85 1.22 6.78
CA GLY A 56 -17.93 1.42 5.81
C GLY A 56 -17.63 0.72 4.48
N ARG A 57 -17.54 1.48 3.39
CA ARG A 57 -17.21 0.97 2.04
C ARG A 57 -15.72 1.00 1.70
N GLN A 58 -14.87 1.46 2.63
CA GLN A 58 -13.44 1.61 2.39
C GLN A 58 -12.62 0.51 3.07
N VAL A 59 -11.49 0.16 2.42
CA VAL A 59 -10.47 -0.72 2.97
C VAL A 59 -9.27 0.14 3.35
N ILE A 60 -9.01 0.23 4.65
CA ILE A 60 -7.88 0.96 5.21
C ILE A 60 -6.80 -0.06 5.54
N TRP A 61 -5.61 0.12 4.97
CA TRP A 61 -4.43 -0.68 5.22
C TRP A 61 -3.53 0.01 6.23
N LYS A 62 -2.86 -0.76 7.07
CA LYS A 62 -1.86 -0.26 8.03
C LYS A 62 -0.74 -1.28 8.19
N ARG A 63 0.47 -0.81 8.47
CA ARG A 63 1.58 -1.67 8.91
C ARG A 63 1.24 -2.39 10.20
N VAL A 64 1.63 -3.67 10.27
CA VAL A 64 1.61 -4.47 11.49
C VAL A 64 2.91 -4.20 12.24
N GLU A 65 2.80 -3.76 13.49
CA GLU A 65 3.94 -3.69 14.39
C GLU A 65 4.30 -5.12 14.81
N LYS A 66 5.54 -5.54 14.55
CA LYS A 66 6.05 -6.77 15.14
C LYS A 66 6.53 -6.42 16.54
N GLU A 67 5.89 -7.00 17.56
CA GLU A 67 6.41 -7.07 18.92
C GLU A 67 7.74 -7.84 18.96
#